data_AF-U5VSV8-F1
#
_entry.id   AF-U5VSV8-F1
#
_cell.length_a   1.000
_cell.length_b   1.000
_cell.length_c   1.000
_cell.angle_alpha   90.00
_cell.angle_beta   90.00
_cell.angle_gamma   90.00
#
_symmetry.space_group_name_H-M   'P 1'
#
loop_
_entity.id
_entity.type
_entity.pdbx_description
1 polymer ?
#
loop_
_entity_poly.entity_id
_entity_poly.type
_entity_poly.pdbx_seq_one_letter_code
_entity_poly.pdbx_strand_id
1 'polypeptide(L)'
;MVSAPSTPTTRRPGAHHKPPTTRSAPEWVRRLALGGAIALPYVLLAIFRGVGPDTPNAKLDRLGSEIKWGSSDLGFVRDMYPPLPSGIAGALPGGRLALGIAGALLAAFVLEFLITRLRRRQHPWWLIAPVIIGIGAMPVYARTAIDDLATFAGLAALIFAVAGLLEFTGLGDTGGGFRAGLALGIGVACDLNVAVYAVAIGVAAPLIARRRYQGIPYATQAAMLVLIFPACAALTGWAYLEWRFSGGAFHAVHLVGGGTDGLTATLLAIATSPVFLLSAVILLRQNAAAAVALAIPVLSLMISTGLGLTNGGGTDHIVLALIGAFTIAANPSLTVIRLYALAVVIQVGLGSVLA
;
A
#
# COMPACT_ATOMS: atom_id res chain seq x y z
N MET A 1 13.36 73.83 -10.27
CA MET A 1 12.00 73.27 -10.24
C MET A 1 12.11 71.77 -10.11
N VAL A 2 11.89 71.25 -8.89
CA VAL A 2 12.02 69.83 -8.55
C VAL A 2 10.61 69.26 -8.45
N SER A 3 10.28 68.35 -9.37
CA SER A 3 8.99 67.67 -9.44
C SER A 3 8.90 66.60 -8.36
N ALA A 4 7.93 66.71 -7.46
CA ALA A 4 7.67 65.71 -6.43
C ALA A 4 7.02 64.43 -7.04
N PRO A 5 7.43 63.22 -6.61
CA PRO A 5 6.78 61.98 -7.03
C PRO A 5 5.48 61.75 -6.26
N SER A 6 4.40 61.50 -7.01
CA SER A 6 3.08 61.16 -6.50
C SER A 6 3.06 59.76 -5.88
N THR A 7 2.52 59.68 -4.67
CA THR A 7 2.38 58.44 -3.90
C THR A 7 1.17 57.63 -4.41
N PRO A 8 1.31 56.33 -4.72
CA PRO A 8 0.18 55.50 -5.12
C PRO A 8 -0.64 55.10 -3.90
N THR A 9 -1.90 55.54 -3.85
CA THR A 9 -2.89 55.13 -2.86
C THR A 9 -3.37 53.71 -3.16
N THR A 10 -2.86 52.74 -2.41
CA THR A 10 -3.34 51.35 -2.45
C THR A 10 -4.66 51.22 -1.69
N ARG A 11 -5.76 51.25 -2.43
CA ARG A 11 -7.11 50.98 -1.93
C ARG A 11 -7.23 49.48 -1.63
N ARG A 12 -7.10 49.08 -0.36
CA ARG A 12 -7.36 47.69 0.10
C ARG A 12 -8.82 47.30 -0.21
N PRO A 13 -9.07 46.23 -0.97
CA PRO A 13 -10.42 45.66 -1.08
C PRO A 13 -10.87 45.14 0.28
N GLY A 14 -12.06 45.57 0.72
CA GLY A 14 -12.68 45.10 1.95
C GLY A 14 -12.85 43.58 1.93
N ALA A 15 -12.12 42.90 2.80
CA ALA A 15 -12.31 41.47 3.05
C ALA A 15 -13.66 41.27 3.72
N HIS A 16 -14.69 40.93 2.93
CA HIS A 16 -15.95 40.38 3.44
C HIS A 16 -15.64 39.14 4.29
N HIS A 17 -15.61 39.33 5.61
CA HIS A 17 -15.64 38.24 6.58
C HIS A 17 -16.99 37.54 6.45
N LYS A 18 -17.02 36.43 5.71
CA LYS A 18 -18.14 35.48 5.81
C LYS A 18 -18.20 35.02 7.27
N PRO A 19 -19.37 35.08 7.94
CA PRO A 19 -19.52 34.53 9.28
C PRO A 19 -19.15 33.05 9.26
N PRO A 20 -18.51 32.52 10.32
CA PRO A 20 -18.14 31.12 10.40
C PRO A 20 -19.41 30.26 10.42
N THR A 21 -19.82 29.78 9.26
CA THR A 21 -20.94 28.85 9.09
C THR A 21 -20.56 27.51 9.72
N THR A 22 -21.31 27.11 10.76
CA THR A 22 -21.42 25.76 11.36
C THR A 22 -20.10 25.05 11.70
N ARG A 23 -19.87 24.75 12.99
CA ARG A 23 -18.77 23.89 13.45
C ARG A 23 -18.85 22.51 12.79
N SER A 24 -18.23 22.38 11.62
CA SER A 24 -17.98 21.09 10.99
C SER A 24 -17.08 20.28 11.92
N ALA A 25 -17.41 19.01 12.13
CA ALA A 25 -16.57 18.10 12.91
C ALA A 25 -15.09 18.18 12.43
N PRO A 26 -14.11 18.07 13.34
CA PRO A 26 -12.70 18.04 12.97
C PRO A 26 -12.43 17.00 11.87
N GLU A 27 -11.50 17.28 10.96
CA GLU A 27 -11.26 16.39 9.81
C GLU A 27 -10.89 14.96 10.22
N TRP A 28 -10.20 14.80 11.34
CA TRP A 28 -9.83 13.49 11.88
C TRP A 28 -11.06 12.67 12.30
N VAL A 29 -12.10 13.30 12.85
CA VAL A 29 -13.36 12.63 13.21
C VAL A 29 -14.08 12.14 11.95
N ARG A 30 -14.15 12.98 10.91
CA ARG A 30 -14.77 12.60 9.64
C ARG A 30 -14.03 11.43 8.97
N ARG A 31 -12.70 11.40 9.09
CA ARG A 31 -11.85 10.31 8.61
C ARG A 31 -12.12 9.01 9.37
N LEU A 32 -12.09 9.05 10.70
CA LEU A 32 -12.43 7.89 11.52
C LEU A 32 -13.85 7.37 11.26
N ALA A 33 -14.83 8.27 11.08
CA ALA A 33 -16.19 7.86 10.74
C ALA A 33 -16.28 7.19 9.37
N LEU A 34 -15.57 7.71 8.36
CA LEU A 34 -15.52 7.11 7.04
C LEU A 34 -14.78 5.76 7.06
N GLY A 35 -13.61 5.71 7.68
CA GLY A 35 -12.83 4.48 7.86
C GLY A 35 -13.62 3.42 8.62
N GLY A 36 -14.33 3.81 9.68
CA GLY A 36 -15.23 2.91 10.43
C GLY A 36 -16.39 2.39 9.59
N ALA A 37 -17.02 3.25 8.78
CA ALA A 37 -18.09 2.85 7.86
C ALA A 37 -17.60 1.87 6.78
N ILE A 38 -16.39 2.07 6.27
CA ILE A 38 -15.75 1.17 5.30
C ILE A 38 -15.33 -0.15 5.97
N ALA A 39 -14.85 -0.10 7.22
CA ALA A 39 -14.42 -1.29 7.96
C ALA A 39 -15.59 -2.19 8.35
N LEU A 40 -16.76 -1.61 8.63
CA LEU A 40 -17.93 -2.32 9.13
C LEU A 40 -18.28 -3.60 8.34
N PRO A 41 -18.42 -3.60 7.00
CA PRO A 41 -18.71 -4.83 6.26
C PRO A 41 -17.65 -5.93 6.43
N TYR A 42 -16.36 -5.56 6.51
CA TYR A 42 -15.28 -6.54 6.70
C TYR A 42 -15.24 -7.06 8.14
N VAL A 43 -15.49 -6.21 9.13
CA VAL A 43 -15.59 -6.62 10.54
C VAL A 43 -16.79 -7.56 10.74
N LEU A 44 -17.95 -7.22 10.17
CA LEU A 44 -19.12 -8.09 10.21
C LEU A 44 -18.82 -9.42 9.51
N LEU A 45 -18.17 -9.39 8.35
CA LEU A 45 -17.77 -10.61 7.64
C LEU A 45 -16.81 -11.46 8.49
N ALA A 46 -15.85 -10.86 9.20
CA ALA A 46 -14.94 -11.56 10.11
C ALA A 46 -15.68 -12.25 11.26
N ILE A 47 -16.69 -11.58 11.83
CA ILE A 47 -17.51 -12.11 12.92
C ILE A 47 -18.42 -13.24 12.42
N PHE A 48 -19.12 -13.05 11.29
CA PHE A 48 -20.13 -14.00 10.82
C PHE A 48 -19.56 -15.22 10.11
N ARG A 49 -18.54 -15.04 9.27
CA ARG A 49 -17.88 -16.15 8.56
C ARG A 49 -17.05 -16.99 9.53
N GLY A 50 -16.53 -16.37 10.58
CA GLY A 50 -15.44 -16.93 11.38
C GLY A 50 -14.13 -16.98 10.60
N VAL A 51 -13.02 -17.07 11.31
CA VAL A 51 -11.69 -17.25 10.70
C VAL A 51 -11.40 -18.75 10.64
N GLY A 52 -11.14 -19.26 9.44
CA GLY A 52 -10.91 -20.70 9.21
C GLY A 52 -9.70 -21.25 9.98
N PRO A 53 -9.61 -22.58 10.16
CA PRO A 53 -8.50 -23.21 10.88
C PRO A 53 -7.16 -23.16 10.16
N ASP A 54 -7.19 -23.05 8.82
CA ASP A 54 -6.03 -23.11 7.94
C ASP A 54 -5.84 -21.78 7.18
N THR A 55 -5.95 -20.67 7.90
CA THR A 55 -5.69 -19.32 7.35
C THR A 55 -4.30 -18.81 7.74
N PRO A 56 -3.72 -17.85 7.00
CA PRO A 56 -2.50 -17.16 7.42
C PRO A 56 -2.59 -16.57 8.84
N ASN A 57 -3.75 -16.01 9.21
CA ASN A 57 -4.01 -15.54 10.58
C ASN A 57 -4.03 -16.67 11.61
N ALA A 58 -4.45 -17.89 11.26
CA ALA A 58 -4.33 -19.04 12.15
C ALA A 58 -2.86 -19.43 12.41
N LYS A 59 -1.97 -19.27 11.41
CA LYS A 59 -0.52 -19.44 11.58
C LYS A 59 0.05 -18.35 12.48
N LEU A 60 -0.30 -17.08 12.24
CA LEU A 60 0.13 -15.94 13.08
C LEU A 60 -0.31 -16.08 14.53
N ASP A 61 -1.54 -16.54 14.77
CA ASP A 61 -2.09 -16.81 16.10
C ASP A 61 -1.28 -17.88 16.85
N ARG A 62 -0.90 -18.97 16.16
CA ARG A 62 0.00 -20.00 16.73
C ARG A 62 1.37 -19.41 17.08
N LEU A 63 2.01 -18.69 16.16
CA LEU A 63 3.28 -18.02 16.40
C LEU A 63 3.20 -17.00 17.56
N GLY A 64 2.12 -16.23 17.62
CA GLY A 64 1.87 -15.27 18.69
C GLY A 64 1.72 -15.94 20.06
N SER A 65 1.09 -17.11 20.12
CA SER A 65 0.92 -17.88 21.37
C SER A 65 2.22 -18.47 21.92
N GLU A 66 3.25 -18.61 21.08
CA GLU A 66 4.58 -19.07 21.49
C GLU A 66 5.43 -17.95 22.10
N ILE A 67 5.01 -16.68 21.94
CA ILE A 67 5.72 -15.51 22.48
C ILE A 67 5.57 -15.47 24.00
N LYS A 68 6.68 -15.67 24.71
CA LYS A 68 6.75 -15.56 26.17
C LYS A 68 7.19 -14.15 26.56
N TRP A 69 6.23 -13.23 26.67
CA TRP A 69 6.50 -11.85 27.10
C TRP A 69 7.22 -11.81 28.46
N GLY A 70 8.32 -11.05 28.53
CA GLY A 70 9.14 -10.93 29.76
C GLY A 70 10.14 -12.06 30.00
N SER A 71 10.19 -13.07 29.12
CA SER A 71 11.22 -14.12 29.16
C SER A 71 12.59 -13.58 28.75
N SER A 72 13.66 -14.03 29.41
CA SER A 72 15.04 -13.83 28.96
C SER A 72 15.45 -14.80 27.85
N ASP A 73 14.69 -15.89 27.69
CA ASP A 73 14.82 -16.83 26.58
C ASP A 73 13.97 -16.34 25.40
N LEU A 74 14.66 -15.88 24.35
CA LEU A 74 14.08 -15.37 23.10
C LEU A 74 14.20 -16.40 21.96
N GLY A 75 14.25 -17.70 22.28
CA GLY A 75 14.33 -18.77 21.27
C GLY A 75 13.18 -18.75 20.24
N PHE A 76 12.01 -18.20 20.60
CA PHE A 76 10.86 -18.03 19.70
C PHE A 76 11.15 -17.14 18.48
N VAL A 77 12.19 -16.30 18.54
CA VAL A 77 12.59 -15.43 17.41
C VAL A 77 12.94 -16.25 16.17
N ARG A 78 13.37 -17.51 16.34
CA ARG A 78 13.72 -18.42 15.24
C ARG A 78 12.60 -18.64 14.23
N ASP A 79 11.35 -18.68 14.70
CA ASP A 79 10.19 -19.07 13.89
C ASP A 79 9.22 -17.89 13.67
N MET A 80 9.51 -16.73 14.26
CA MET A 80 8.63 -15.57 14.33
C MET A 80 8.75 -14.64 13.11
N TYR A 81 8.50 -15.15 11.90
CA TYR A 81 8.36 -14.31 10.71
C TYR A 81 6.97 -14.43 10.08
N PRO A 82 6.29 -13.30 9.77
CA PRO A 82 6.76 -11.92 9.85
C PRO A 82 6.70 -11.33 11.27
N PRO A 83 7.70 -10.51 11.69
CA PRO A 83 7.89 -10.15 13.09
C PRO A 83 6.83 -9.20 13.64
N LEU A 84 6.39 -8.19 12.88
CA LEU A 84 5.38 -7.24 13.39
C LEU A 84 4.00 -7.89 13.54
N PRO A 85 3.45 -8.61 12.54
CA PRO A 85 2.17 -9.28 12.68
C PRO A 85 2.19 -10.38 13.74
N SER A 86 3.29 -11.12 13.88
CA SER A 86 3.43 -12.14 14.94
C SER A 86 3.48 -11.50 16.33
N GLY A 87 4.21 -10.40 16.50
CA GLY A 87 4.21 -9.63 17.75
C GLY A 87 2.84 -9.06 18.10
N ILE A 88 2.10 -8.54 17.10
CA ILE A 88 0.72 -8.09 17.26
C ILE A 88 -0.18 -9.26 17.70
N ALA A 89 -0.02 -10.44 17.09
CA ALA A 89 -0.77 -11.64 17.47
C ALA A 89 -0.50 -12.08 18.91
N GLY A 90 0.75 -12.03 19.37
CA GLY A 90 1.08 -12.35 20.76
C GLY A 90 0.60 -11.30 21.77
N ALA A 91 0.35 -10.05 21.34
CA ALA A 91 -0.11 -8.96 22.21
C ALA A 91 -1.64 -8.82 22.27
N LEU A 92 -2.35 -9.19 21.19
CA LEU A 92 -3.80 -9.02 21.09
C LEU A 92 -4.56 -10.20 21.72
N PRO A 93 -5.43 -9.95 22.71
CA PRO A 93 -6.39 -10.96 23.15
C PRO A 93 -7.46 -11.21 22.09
N GLY A 94 -7.97 -12.43 22.00
CA GLY A 94 -9.04 -12.81 21.06
C GLY A 94 -8.57 -13.58 19.82
N GLY A 95 -7.28 -13.86 19.72
CA GLY A 95 -6.67 -14.74 18.72
C GLY A 95 -7.03 -14.36 17.28
N ARG A 96 -7.41 -15.37 16.47
CA ARG A 96 -7.70 -15.20 15.04
C ARG A 96 -8.75 -14.14 14.72
N LEU A 97 -9.80 -14.02 15.55
CA LEU A 97 -10.85 -13.03 15.31
C LEU A 97 -10.31 -11.61 15.49
N ALA A 98 -9.50 -11.37 16.52
CA ALA A 98 -8.88 -10.07 16.73
C ALA A 98 -7.93 -9.70 15.57
N LEU A 99 -7.18 -10.68 15.05
CA LEU A 99 -6.34 -10.50 13.86
C LEU A 99 -7.16 -10.18 12.60
N GLY A 100 -8.28 -10.86 12.40
CA GLY A 100 -9.20 -10.58 11.29
C GLY A 100 -9.84 -9.20 11.39
N ILE A 101 -10.20 -8.75 12.58
CA ILE A 101 -10.70 -7.38 12.82
C ILE A 101 -9.59 -6.35 12.54
N ALA A 102 -8.36 -6.61 12.99
CA ALA A 102 -7.22 -5.73 12.70
C ALA A 102 -6.95 -5.63 11.19
N GLY A 103 -7.02 -6.75 10.47
CA GLY A 103 -6.89 -6.79 9.02
C GLY A 103 -8.02 -6.03 8.31
N ALA A 104 -9.26 -6.18 8.77
CA ALA A 104 -10.42 -5.43 8.28
C ALA A 104 -10.25 -3.91 8.45
N LEU A 105 -9.71 -3.46 9.58
CA LEU A 105 -9.40 -2.05 9.83
C LEU A 105 -8.29 -1.53 8.89
N LEU A 106 -7.25 -2.33 8.64
CA LEU A 106 -6.19 -1.97 7.69
C LEU A 106 -6.68 -1.93 6.24
N ALA A 107 -7.55 -2.86 5.85
CA ALA A 107 -8.20 -2.84 4.54
C ALA A 107 -9.06 -1.57 4.37
N ALA A 108 -9.85 -1.21 5.39
CA ALA A 108 -10.61 0.02 5.37
C ALA A 108 -9.73 1.27 5.27
N PHE A 109 -8.62 1.28 6.01
CA PHE A 109 -7.61 2.34 5.92
C PHE A 109 -7.04 2.47 4.50
N VAL A 110 -6.74 1.35 3.82
CA VAL A 110 -6.27 1.35 2.43
C VAL A 110 -7.29 1.99 1.49
N LEU A 111 -8.58 1.62 1.60
CA LEU A 111 -9.64 2.20 0.77
C LEU A 111 -9.88 3.69 1.11
N GLU A 112 -9.90 4.06 2.38
CA GLU A 112 -10.03 5.45 2.82
C GLU A 112 -8.86 6.32 2.29
N PHE A 113 -7.65 5.77 2.34
CA PHE A 113 -6.46 6.40 1.81
C PHE A 113 -6.58 6.63 0.30
N LEU A 114 -7.04 5.63 -0.44
CA LEU A 114 -7.28 5.72 -1.88
C LEU A 114 -8.38 6.75 -2.20
N ILE A 115 -9.50 6.75 -1.46
CA ILE A 115 -10.56 7.78 -1.58
C ILE A 115 -9.95 9.17 -1.40
N THR A 116 -9.19 9.38 -0.32
CA THR A 116 -8.59 10.68 0.01
C THR A 116 -7.66 11.13 -1.11
N ARG A 117 -6.87 10.21 -1.66
CA ARG A 117 -5.96 10.51 -2.77
C ARG A 117 -6.71 10.86 -4.05
N LEU A 118 -7.73 10.09 -4.42
CA LEU A 118 -8.53 10.38 -5.61
C LEU A 118 -9.28 11.71 -5.47
N ARG A 119 -9.78 12.03 -4.28
CA ARG A 119 -10.39 13.34 -3.97
C ARG A 119 -9.39 14.49 -4.07
N ARG A 120 -8.16 14.31 -3.60
CA ARG A 120 -7.08 15.33 -3.75
C ARG A 120 -6.73 15.59 -5.21
N ARG A 121 -6.89 14.59 -6.08
CA ARG A 121 -6.79 14.74 -7.55
C ARG A 121 -8.04 15.35 -8.19
N GLN A 122 -9.01 15.81 -7.40
CA GLN A 122 -10.26 16.42 -7.83
C GLN A 122 -11.13 15.50 -8.69
N HIS A 123 -10.99 14.18 -8.53
CA HIS A 123 -11.89 13.24 -9.18
C HIS A 123 -13.32 13.37 -8.64
N PRO A 124 -14.33 13.30 -9.51
CA PRO A 124 -15.71 13.36 -9.06
C PRO A 124 -16.14 12.09 -8.36
N TRP A 125 -17.10 12.20 -7.44
CA TRP A 125 -17.53 11.07 -6.60
C TRP A 125 -18.06 9.89 -7.41
N TRP A 126 -18.69 10.15 -8.57
CA TRP A 126 -19.22 9.11 -9.46
C TRP A 126 -18.15 8.28 -10.15
N LEU A 127 -16.88 8.69 -10.13
CA LEU A 127 -15.73 7.84 -10.50
C LEU A 127 -15.16 7.14 -9.28
N ILE A 128 -15.01 7.86 -8.16
CA ILE A 128 -14.40 7.33 -6.93
C ILE A 128 -15.24 6.18 -6.37
N ALA A 129 -16.56 6.36 -6.23
CA ALA A 129 -17.42 5.37 -5.59
C ALA A 129 -17.41 4.03 -6.34
N PRO A 130 -17.61 3.96 -7.67
CA PRO A 130 -17.49 2.68 -8.38
C PRO A 130 -16.11 2.04 -8.23
N VAL A 131 -15.01 2.79 -8.36
CA VAL A 131 -13.66 2.23 -8.23
C VAL A 131 -13.43 1.64 -6.84
N ILE A 132 -13.83 2.35 -5.79
CA ILE A 132 -13.64 1.90 -4.42
C ILE A 132 -14.56 0.72 -4.08
N ILE A 133 -15.83 0.78 -4.47
CA ILE A 133 -16.76 -0.35 -4.31
C ILE A 133 -16.24 -1.55 -5.09
N GLY A 134 -15.73 -1.34 -6.30
CA GLY A 134 -15.13 -2.36 -7.14
C GLY A 134 -14.01 -3.11 -6.45
N ILE A 135 -13.00 -2.38 -5.99
CA ILE A 135 -11.85 -2.96 -5.30
C ILE A 135 -12.28 -3.60 -3.98
N GLY A 136 -13.08 -2.89 -3.19
CA GLY A 136 -13.49 -3.33 -1.85
C GLY A 136 -14.46 -4.52 -1.86
N ALA A 137 -15.29 -4.65 -2.90
CA ALA A 137 -16.25 -5.74 -3.04
C ALA A 137 -15.66 -6.98 -3.72
N MET A 138 -14.41 -6.95 -4.17
CA MET A 138 -13.74 -8.14 -4.68
C MET A 138 -13.68 -9.20 -3.58
N PRO A 139 -14.16 -10.43 -3.82
CA PRO A 139 -14.12 -11.50 -2.80
C PRO A 139 -12.70 -11.79 -2.30
N VAL A 140 -11.70 -11.68 -3.17
CA VAL A 140 -10.30 -11.85 -2.78
C VAL A 140 -9.82 -10.73 -1.86
N TYR A 141 -10.23 -9.48 -2.08
CA TYR A 141 -9.91 -8.36 -1.19
C TYR A 141 -10.51 -8.59 0.19
N ALA A 142 -11.81 -8.93 0.25
CA ALA A 142 -12.52 -9.17 1.50
C ALA A 142 -11.98 -10.37 2.29
N ARG A 143 -11.65 -11.48 1.61
CA ARG A 143 -11.07 -12.66 2.26
C ARG A 143 -9.67 -12.39 2.78
N THR A 144 -8.78 -11.87 1.94
CA THR A 144 -7.41 -11.55 2.37
C THR A 144 -7.42 -10.54 3.52
N ALA A 145 -8.37 -9.60 3.56
CA ALA A 145 -8.49 -8.62 4.65
C ALA A 145 -8.77 -9.26 6.01
N ILE A 146 -9.42 -10.42 6.03
CA ILE A 146 -9.84 -11.09 7.26
C ILE A 146 -8.94 -12.28 7.59
N ASP A 147 -8.38 -12.92 6.56
CA ASP A 147 -7.60 -14.15 6.68
C ASP A 147 -6.08 -13.89 6.76
N ASP A 148 -5.60 -12.72 6.32
CA ASP A 148 -4.15 -12.42 6.23
C ASP A 148 -3.80 -10.97 6.65
N LEU A 149 -3.61 -10.78 7.95
CA LEU A 149 -3.19 -9.50 8.53
C LEU A 149 -1.81 -9.05 7.99
N ALA A 150 -0.88 -9.98 7.85
CA ALA A 150 0.49 -9.71 7.46
C ALA A 150 0.56 -9.07 6.07
N THR A 151 -0.09 -9.70 5.09
CA THR A 151 -0.16 -9.18 3.73
C THR A 151 -0.86 -7.82 3.70
N PHE A 152 -2.00 -7.63 4.39
CA PHE A 152 -2.69 -6.34 4.37
C PHE A 152 -1.90 -5.21 5.05
N ALA A 153 -1.19 -5.51 6.13
CA ALA A 153 -0.28 -4.56 6.77
C ALA A 153 0.88 -4.18 5.82
N GLY A 154 1.45 -5.16 5.12
CA GLY A 154 2.45 -4.95 4.08
C GLY A 154 1.93 -4.07 2.94
N LEU A 155 0.72 -4.33 2.44
CA LEU A 155 0.06 -3.55 1.39
C LEU A 155 -0.24 -2.11 1.84
N ALA A 156 -0.75 -1.92 3.05
CA ALA A 156 -1.02 -0.60 3.61
C ALA A 156 0.26 0.23 3.71
N ALA A 157 1.34 -0.40 4.19
CA ALA A 157 2.66 0.22 4.27
C ALA A 157 3.22 0.56 2.88
N LEU A 158 3.08 -0.36 1.90
CA LEU A 158 3.51 -0.14 0.52
C LEU A 158 2.76 1.03 -0.13
N ILE A 159 1.44 1.14 0.08
CA ILE A 159 0.64 2.26 -0.43
C ILE A 159 1.10 3.59 0.18
N PHE A 160 1.35 3.60 1.49
CA PHE A 160 1.88 4.78 2.17
C PHE A 160 3.28 5.13 1.64
N ALA A 161 4.11 4.14 1.35
CA ALA A 161 5.42 4.31 0.75
C ALA A 161 5.34 4.93 -0.65
N VAL A 162 4.46 4.43 -1.52
CA VAL A 162 4.23 5.01 -2.86
C VAL A 162 3.74 6.45 -2.77
N ALA A 163 2.91 6.78 -1.78
CA ALA A 163 2.47 8.15 -1.57
C ALA A 163 3.61 9.09 -1.17
N GLY A 164 4.42 8.69 -0.18
CA GLY A 164 5.61 9.44 0.23
C GLY A 164 6.64 9.56 -0.90
N LEU A 165 6.81 8.51 -1.71
CA LEU A 165 7.67 8.51 -2.88
C LEU A 165 7.22 9.56 -3.91
N LEU A 166 5.91 9.69 -4.13
CA LEU A 166 5.37 10.68 -5.06
C LEU A 166 5.53 12.11 -4.54
N GLU A 167 5.45 12.33 -3.23
CA GLU A 167 5.82 13.61 -2.61
C GLU A 167 7.32 13.89 -2.75
N PHE A 168 8.16 12.87 -2.56
CA PHE A 168 9.62 12.96 -2.66
C PHE A 168 10.13 13.15 -4.09
N THR A 169 9.56 12.48 -5.07
CA THR A 169 10.01 12.56 -6.46
C THR A 169 9.32 13.70 -7.20
N GLY A 170 8.04 13.94 -6.94
CA GLY A 170 7.23 14.96 -7.60
C GLY A 170 7.40 16.36 -7.01
N LEU A 171 7.35 16.49 -5.68
CA LEU A 171 7.47 17.78 -4.98
C LEU A 171 8.88 17.99 -4.41
N GLY A 172 9.62 16.90 -4.21
CA GLY A 172 10.89 16.85 -3.47
C GLY A 172 10.83 17.44 -2.09
N ASP A 173 9.74 17.10 -1.43
CA ASP A 173 9.67 17.02 0.01
C ASP A 173 10.52 15.84 0.49
N THR A 174 11.66 16.13 1.13
CA THR A 174 12.52 15.11 1.75
C THR A 174 11.81 14.35 2.85
N GLY A 175 10.87 15.00 3.56
CA GLY A 175 10.02 14.37 4.55
C GLY A 175 9.13 13.27 3.96
N GLY A 176 8.69 13.43 2.71
CA GLY A 176 8.00 12.38 1.94
C GLY A 176 8.90 11.16 1.70
N GLY A 177 10.19 11.39 1.41
CA GLY A 177 11.18 10.33 1.18
C GLY A 177 11.45 9.51 2.43
N PHE A 178 11.65 10.17 3.58
CA PHE A 178 11.80 9.49 4.87
C PHE A 178 10.55 8.71 5.27
N ARG A 179 9.35 9.30 5.12
CA ARG A 179 8.08 8.60 5.37
C ARG A 179 7.93 7.37 4.46
N ALA A 180 8.36 7.48 3.20
CA ALA A 180 8.33 6.36 2.27
C ALA A 180 9.29 5.25 2.68
N GLY A 181 10.55 5.58 2.98
CA GLY A 181 11.54 4.62 3.45
C GLY A 181 11.07 3.90 4.72
N LEU A 182 10.61 4.64 5.73
CA LEU A 182 10.10 4.05 6.99
C LEU A 182 8.92 3.10 6.73
N ALA A 183 7.99 3.48 5.84
CA ALA A 183 6.88 2.63 5.48
C ALA A 183 7.33 1.36 4.73
N LEU A 184 8.35 1.43 3.87
CA LEU A 184 8.96 0.23 3.30
C LEU A 184 9.59 -0.65 4.38
N GLY A 185 10.30 -0.08 5.35
CA GLY A 185 10.84 -0.81 6.50
C GLY A 185 9.78 -1.54 7.31
N ILE A 186 8.70 -0.84 7.68
CA ILE A 186 7.54 -1.44 8.36
C ILE A 186 6.92 -2.53 7.50
N GLY A 187 6.73 -2.27 6.20
CA GLY A 187 6.12 -3.22 5.27
C GLY A 187 6.93 -4.51 5.16
N VAL A 188 8.27 -4.43 5.13
CA VAL A 188 9.14 -5.62 5.11
C VAL A 188 9.08 -6.43 6.41
N ALA A 189 8.86 -5.74 7.54
CA ALA A 189 8.62 -6.41 8.82
C ALA A 189 7.20 -7.01 8.93
N CYS A 190 6.31 -6.70 7.98
CA CYS A 190 4.98 -7.29 7.87
C CYS A 190 4.88 -8.38 6.80
N ASP A 191 5.56 -8.20 5.66
CA ASP A 191 5.50 -9.10 4.51
C ASP A 191 6.80 -8.98 3.70
N LEU A 192 7.47 -10.12 3.47
CA LEU A 192 8.76 -10.16 2.77
C LEU A 192 8.66 -9.69 1.32
N ASN A 193 7.48 -9.81 0.69
CA ASN A 193 7.25 -9.32 -0.67
C ASN A 193 7.55 -7.82 -0.77
N VAL A 194 7.32 -7.05 0.30
CA VAL A 194 7.63 -5.62 0.36
C VAL A 194 9.12 -5.34 0.16
N ALA A 195 10.02 -6.30 0.44
CA ALA A 195 11.46 -6.11 0.23
C ALA A 195 11.78 -5.98 -1.26
N VAL A 196 11.13 -6.78 -2.10
CA VAL A 196 11.27 -6.71 -3.56
C VAL A 196 10.73 -5.37 -4.08
N TYR A 197 9.60 -4.90 -3.55
CA TYR A 197 9.09 -3.56 -3.88
C TYR A 197 10.00 -2.45 -3.39
N ALA A 198 10.61 -2.57 -2.22
CA ALA A 198 11.51 -1.56 -1.67
C ALA A 198 12.76 -1.38 -2.55
N VAL A 199 13.36 -2.49 -3.01
CA VAL A 199 14.47 -2.45 -3.97
C VAL A 199 14.02 -1.82 -5.28
N ALA A 200 12.88 -2.26 -5.82
CA ALA A 200 12.38 -1.76 -7.10
C ALA A 200 12.05 -0.25 -7.06
N ILE A 201 11.38 0.20 -5.99
CA ILE A 201 11.08 1.62 -5.72
C ILE A 201 12.38 2.41 -5.55
N GLY A 202 13.33 1.90 -4.75
CA GLY A 202 14.60 2.56 -4.51
C GLY A 202 15.41 2.75 -5.79
N VAL A 203 15.47 1.73 -6.66
CA VAL A 203 16.15 1.81 -7.97
C VAL A 203 15.42 2.73 -8.94
N ALA A 204 14.09 2.73 -8.91
CA ALA A 204 13.29 3.56 -9.81
C ALA A 204 13.23 5.03 -9.41
N ALA A 205 13.31 5.35 -8.12
CA ALA A 205 13.12 6.71 -7.63
C ALA A 205 14.06 7.74 -8.29
N PRO A 206 15.38 7.47 -8.46
CA PRO A 206 16.27 8.39 -9.17
C PRO A 206 15.97 8.51 -10.66
N LEU A 207 15.45 7.45 -11.30
CA LEU A 207 15.03 7.49 -12.70
C LEU A 207 13.83 8.42 -12.88
N ILE A 208 12.87 8.34 -11.95
CA ILE A 208 11.68 9.20 -11.93
C ILE A 208 12.09 10.66 -11.63
N ALA A 209 13.00 10.87 -10.69
CA ALA A 209 13.47 12.19 -10.29
C ALA A 209 14.68 12.71 -11.11
N ARG A 210 15.03 12.07 -12.24
CA ARG A 210 16.26 12.34 -12.99
C ARG A 210 16.46 13.81 -13.32
N ARG A 211 15.41 14.52 -13.74
CA ARG A 211 15.49 15.96 -14.07
C ARG A 211 15.79 16.84 -12.86
N ARG A 212 15.39 16.42 -11.66
CA ARG A 212 15.58 17.17 -10.42
C ARG A 212 17.00 17.04 -9.88
N TYR A 213 17.61 15.87 -10.02
CA TYR A 213 18.94 15.59 -9.49
C TYR A 213 20.08 15.92 -10.46
N GLN A 214 19.77 16.52 -11.62
CA GLN A 214 20.78 16.97 -12.58
C GLN A 214 21.71 18.01 -11.94
N GLY A 215 23.03 17.75 -12.00
CA GLY A 215 24.05 18.67 -11.52
C GLY A 215 24.38 18.60 -10.02
N ILE A 216 23.68 17.77 -9.24
CA ILE A 216 23.96 17.61 -7.81
C ILE A 216 24.74 16.30 -7.58
N PRO A 217 25.98 16.35 -7.10
CA PRO A 217 26.75 15.14 -6.83
C PRO A 217 26.06 14.30 -5.75
N TYR A 218 26.07 12.97 -5.92
CA TYR A 218 25.52 11.97 -4.99
C TYR A 218 24.02 12.03 -4.70
N ALA A 219 23.24 12.95 -5.29
CA ALA A 219 21.80 13.06 -5.04
C ALA A 219 21.02 11.78 -5.36
N THR A 220 21.39 11.09 -6.44
CA THR A 220 20.84 9.78 -6.83
C THR A 220 21.07 8.74 -5.73
N GLN A 221 22.29 8.63 -5.22
CA GLN A 221 22.65 7.64 -4.21
C GLN A 221 21.95 7.93 -2.88
N ALA A 222 21.90 9.21 -2.48
CA ALA A 222 21.18 9.65 -1.30
C ALA A 222 19.67 9.31 -1.40
N ALA A 223 19.06 9.55 -2.56
CA ALA A 223 17.65 9.22 -2.80
C ALA A 223 17.38 7.72 -2.70
N MET A 224 18.25 6.88 -3.28
CA MET A 224 18.14 5.41 -3.14
C MET A 224 18.29 4.98 -1.69
N LEU A 225 19.29 5.53 -0.99
CA LEU A 225 19.62 5.15 0.39
C LEU A 225 18.49 5.53 1.34
N VAL A 226 17.91 6.73 1.23
CA VAL A 226 16.76 7.15 2.06
C VAL A 226 15.58 6.19 1.95
N LEU A 227 15.35 5.61 0.77
CA LEU A 227 14.22 4.70 0.52
C LEU A 227 14.51 3.26 0.91
N ILE A 228 15.70 2.75 0.56
CA ILE A 228 16.06 1.33 0.76
C ILE A 228 16.55 1.07 2.18
N PHE A 229 17.24 2.02 2.80
CA PHE A 229 17.92 1.81 4.08
C PHE A 229 16.98 1.26 5.18
N PRO A 230 15.76 1.78 5.40
CA PRO A 230 14.91 1.24 6.46
C PRO A 230 14.43 -0.20 6.20
N ALA A 231 14.21 -0.57 4.94
CA ALA A 231 13.91 -1.95 4.55
C ALA A 231 15.10 -2.89 4.81
N CYS A 232 16.31 -2.47 4.42
CA CYS A 232 17.52 -3.21 4.74
C CYS A 232 17.73 -3.33 6.26
N ALA A 233 17.56 -2.24 7.01
CA ALA A 233 17.71 -2.24 8.46
C ALA A 233 16.71 -3.16 9.16
N ALA A 234 15.46 -3.20 8.68
CA ALA A 234 14.46 -4.14 9.19
C ALA A 234 14.87 -5.60 8.94
N LEU A 235 15.30 -5.94 7.72
CA LEU A 235 15.74 -7.30 7.39
C LEU A 235 17.00 -7.72 8.14
N THR A 236 18.04 -6.89 8.11
CA THR A 236 19.32 -7.22 8.74
C THR A 236 19.20 -7.17 10.26
N GLY A 237 18.39 -6.27 10.81
CA GLY A 237 18.06 -6.24 12.23
C GLY A 237 17.35 -7.51 12.66
N TRP A 238 16.36 -7.96 11.90
CA TRP A 238 15.67 -9.23 12.19
C TRP A 238 16.61 -10.43 12.07
N ALA A 239 17.36 -10.53 10.97
CA ALA A 239 18.34 -11.60 10.75
C ALA A 239 19.42 -11.64 11.84
N TYR A 240 19.84 -10.48 12.35
CA TYR A 240 20.77 -10.38 13.47
C TYR A 240 20.14 -10.91 14.77
N LEU A 241 18.89 -10.54 15.08
CA LEU A 241 18.18 -11.08 16.25
C LEU A 241 18.03 -12.59 16.16
N GLU A 242 17.59 -13.08 15.00
CA GLU A 242 17.45 -14.50 14.73
C GLU A 242 18.77 -15.24 14.91
N TRP A 243 19.86 -14.74 14.31
CA TRP A 243 21.19 -15.32 14.47
C TRP A 243 21.64 -15.33 15.93
N ARG A 244 21.43 -14.21 16.64
CA ARG A 244 21.88 -14.06 18.02
C ARG A 244 21.17 -14.99 19.00
N PHE A 245 19.90 -15.33 18.75
CA PHE A 245 19.08 -16.11 19.68
C PHE A 245 18.79 -17.55 19.22
N SER A 246 18.96 -17.86 17.93
CA SER A 246 18.70 -19.19 17.36
C SER A 246 19.93 -19.89 16.77
N GLY A 247 21.03 -19.14 16.55
CA GLY A 247 22.24 -19.65 15.89
C GLY A 247 22.19 -19.65 14.36
N GLY A 248 21.09 -19.21 13.74
CA GLY A 248 20.95 -19.12 12.28
C GLY A 248 20.25 -17.83 11.83
N ALA A 249 20.46 -17.42 10.59
CA ALA A 249 19.79 -16.25 9.99
C ALA A 249 18.81 -16.70 8.91
N PHE A 250 17.65 -16.03 8.81
CA PHE A 250 16.59 -16.27 7.84
C PHE A 250 16.02 -17.70 7.84
N HIS A 251 16.09 -18.43 8.95
CA HIS A 251 15.40 -19.72 9.11
C HIS A 251 13.88 -19.55 9.09
N ALA A 252 13.36 -18.47 9.69
CA ALA A 252 11.93 -18.16 9.70
C ALA A 252 11.36 -17.85 8.30
N VAL A 253 12.24 -17.55 7.33
CA VAL A 253 11.86 -17.20 5.96
C VAL A 253 11.82 -18.46 5.11
N HIS A 254 10.61 -18.86 4.73
CA HIS A 254 10.40 -20.01 3.85
C HIS A 254 10.02 -19.55 2.45
N LEU A 255 10.82 -19.95 1.46
CA LEU A 255 10.48 -19.82 0.04
C LEU A 255 9.72 -21.08 -0.37
N VAL A 256 8.47 -20.93 -0.82
CA VAL A 256 7.64 -22.05 -1.24
C VAL A 256 7.59 -22.07 -2.76
N GLY A 257 8.28 -23.05 -3.35
CA GLY A 257 8.03 -23.49 -4.73
C GLY A 257 7.95 -22.37 -5.77
N GLY A 258 8.94 -21.47 -5.80
CA GLY A 258 9.08 -20.49 -6.87
C GLY A 258 9.30 -21.16 -8.23
N GLY A 259 8.93 -20.49 -9.32
CA GLY A 259 9.15 -21.02 -10.66
C GLY A 259 8.09 -20.61 -11.67
N THR A 260 7.89 -21.45 -12.68
CA THR A 260 6.97 -21.18 -13.80
C THR A 260 5.52 -21.03 -13.33
N ASP A 261 5.10 -21.74 -12.29
CA ASP A 261 3.73 -21.72 -11.80
C ASP A 261 3.38 -20.39 -11.11
N GLY A 262 4.32 -19.82 -10.34
CA GLY A 262 4.15 -18.49 -9.77
C GLY A 262 4.11 -17.40 -10.84
N LEU A 263 4.94 -17.54 -11.89
CA LEU A 263 4.95 -16.62 -13.03
C LEU A 263 3.66 -16.71 -13.85
N THR A 264 3.14 -17.92 -14.12
CA THR A 264 1.88 -18.09 -14.84
C THR A 264 0.70 -17.54 -14.04
N ALA A 265 0.69 -17.74 -12.72
CA ALA A 265 -0.31 -17.13 -11.84
C ALA A 265 -0.27 -15.59 -11.89
N THR A 266 0.93 -14.98 -11.84
CA THR A 266 1.10 -13.52 -11.97
C THR A 266 0.62 -13.02 -13.33
N LEU A 267 1.00 -13.70 -14.41
CA LEU A 267 0.58 -13.34 -15.78
C LEU A 267 -0.93 -13.45 -15.93
N LEU A 268 -1.54 -14.48 -15.35
CA LEU A 268 -2.99 -14.64 -15.31
C LEU A 268 -3.63 -13.52 -14.48
N ALA A 269 -3.05 -13.14 -13.35
CA ALA A 269 -3.54 -12.02 -12.53
C ALA A 269 -3.50 -10.69 -13.31
N ILE A 270 -2.43 -10.44 -14.07
CA ILE A 270 -2.33 -9.28 -14.97
C ILE A 270 -3.43 -9.33 -16.05
N ALA A 271 -3.58 -10.48 -16.71
CA ALA A 271 -4.58 -10.66 -17.77
C ALA A 271 -6.03 -10.51 -17.27
N THR A 272 -6.27 -10.85 -16.00
CA THR A 272 -7.60 -10.82 -15.36
C THR A 272 -7.83 -9.56 -14.50
N SER A 273 -6.94 -8.58 -14.57
CA SER A 273 -7.05 -7.30 -13.84
C SER A 273 -7.45 -6.15 -14.80
N PRO A 274 -8.72 -6.03 -15.21
CA PRO A 274 -9.14 -5.07 -16.23
C PRO A 274 -8.92 -3.61 -15.82
N VAL A 275 -9.01 -3.27 -14.52
CA VAL A 275 -8.70 -1.90 -14.05
C VAL A 275 -7.22 -1.57 -14.26
N PHE A 276 -6.33 -2.53 -13.97
CA PHE A 276 -4.90 -2.37 -14.23
C PHE A 276 -4.60 -2.23 -15.72
N LEU A 277 -5.13 -3.15 -16.54
CA LEU A 277 -4.91 -3.14 -17.99
C LEU A 277 -5.42 -1.86 -18.64
N LEU A 278 -6.60 -1.38 -18.24
CA LEU A 278 -7.15 -0.12 -18.74
C LEU A 278 -6.25 1.06 -18.38
N SER A 279 -5.80 1.15 -17.12
CA SER A 279 -4.86 2.17 -16.70
C SER A 279 -3.53 2.10 -17.46
N ALA A 280 -3.02 0.90 -17.70
CA ALA A 280 -1.79 0.70 -18.45
C ALA A 280 -1.92 1.16 -19.91
N VAL A 281 -3.01 0.80 -20.60
CA VAL A 281 -3.27 1.23 -21.98
C VAL A 281 -3.41 2.75 -22.08
N ILE A 282 -4.14 3.36 -21.15
CA ILE A 282 -4.31 4.83 -21.12
C ILE A 282 -2.95 5.51 -20.89
N LEU A 283 -2.17 5.05 -19.91
CA LEU A 283 -0.86 5.63 -19.62
C LEU A 283 0.14 5.44 -20.76
N LEU A 284 0.18 4.26 -21.39
CA LEU A 284 1.04 4.01 -22.56
C LEU A 284 0.72 4.95 -23.71
N ARG A 285 -0.57 5.24 -23.95
CA ARG A 285 -1.01 6.18 -25.00
C ARG A 285 -0.70 7.63 -24.68
N GLN A 286 -0.77 8.02 -23.41
CA GLN A 286 -0.55 9.41 -23.01
C GLN A 286 0.93 9.74 -22.81
N ASN A 287 1.69 8.82 -22.20
CA ASN A 287 3.09 9.01 -21.88
C ASN A 287 3.77 7.66 -21.63
N ALA A 288 4.42 7.11 -22.67
CA ALA A 288 5.15 5.84 -22.58
C ALA A 288 6.22 5.84 -21.46
N ALA A 289 6.85 6.98 -21.17
CA ALA A 289 7.82 7.09 -20.08
C ALA A 289 7.17 6.97 -18.70
N ALA A 290 5.94 7.50 -18.53
CA ALA A 290 5.18 7.31 -17.29
C ALA A 290 4.68 5.86 -17.13
N ALA A 291 4.41 5.16 -18.24
CA ALA A 291 4.05 3.76 -18.22
C ALA A 291 5.18 2.85 -17.72
N VAL A 292 6.45 3.26 -17.84
CA VAL A 292 7.58 2.54 -17.21
C VAL A 292 7.40 2.45 -15.68
N ALA A 293 6.75 3.43 -15.06
CA ALA A 293 6.46 3.37 -13.63
C ALA A 293 5.48 2.25 -13.25
N LEU A 294 4.62 1.81 -14.19
CA LEU A 294 3.74 0.65 -14.00
C LEU A 294 4.49 -0.68 -14.13
N ALA A 295 5.61 -0.71 -14.87
CA ALA A 295 6.42 -1.92 -15.00
C ALA A 295 7.08 -2.29 -13.68
N ILE A 296 7.42 -1.31 -12.83
CA ILE A 296 8.08 -1.54 -11.53
C ILE A 296 7.29 -2.52 -10.65
N PRO A 297 6.03 -2.25 -10.28
CA PRO A 297 5.30 -3.18 -9.43
C PRO A 297 4.98 -4.51 -10.10
N VAL A 298 4.81 -4.54 -11.43
CA VAL A 298 4.63 -5.80 -12.19
C VAL A 298 5.87 -6.67 -12.12
N LEU A 299 7.05 -6.09 -12.37
CA LEU A 299 8.32 -6.78 -12.26
C LEU A 299 8.57 -7.23 -10.81
N SER A 300 8.22 -6.41 -9.82
CA SER A 300 8.28 -6.81 -8.41
C SER A 300 7.39 -8.01 -8.12
N LEU A 301 6.16 -8.06 -8.65
CA LEU A 301 5.29 -9.23 -8.52
C LEU A 301 5.95 -10.47 -9.15
N MET A 302 6.39 -10.37 -10.41
CA MET A 302 7.01 -11.50 -11.13
C MET A 302 8.27 -12.01 -10.43
N ILE A 303 9.11 -11.12 -9.91
CA ILE A 303 10.31 -11.49 -9.14
C ILE A 303 9.88 -12.19 -7.86
N SER A 304 8.91 -11.64 -7.13
CA SER A 304 8.47 -12.20 -5.84
C SER A 304 7.92 -13.62 -6.02
N THR A 305 7.00 -13.81 -6.97
CA THR A 305 6.44 -15.13 -7.29
C THR A 305 7.49 -16.07 -7.88
N GLY A 306 8.41 -15.55 -8.69
CA GLY A 306 9.51 -16.33 -9.27
C GLY A 306 10.47 -16.86 -8.20
N LEU A 307 10.71 -16.08 -7.15
CA LEU A 307 11.51 -16.47 -5.97
C LEU A 307 10.75 -17.39 -5.02
N GLY A 308 9.46 -17.63 -5.23
CA GLY A 308 8.63 -18.42 -4.33
C GLY A 308 8.29 -17.69 -3.02
N LEU A 309 8.36 -16.35 -3.02
CA LEU A 309 7.75 -15.56 -1.97
C LEU A 309 6.24 -15.74 -2.12
N THR A 310 5.62 -16.35 -1.11
CA THR A 310 4.20 -16.67 -1.14
C THR A 310 3.39 -15.39 -1.19
N ASN A 311 2.83 -15.07 -2.34
CA ASN A 311 1.68 -14.19 -2.44
C ASN A 311 0.46 -15.08 -2.17
N GLY A 312 -0.34 -14.78 -1.15
CA GLY A 312 -1.66 -15.41 -1.03
C GLY A 312 -2.39 -15.33 -2.39
N GLY A 313 -3.15 -16.37 -2.75
CA GLY A 313 -3.60 -16.64 -4.13
C GLY A 313 -4.36 -15.54 -4.91
N GLY A 314 -4.61 -14.36 -4.32
CA GLY A 314 -4.95 -13.17 -5.11
C GLY A 314 -4.49 -11.84 -4.53
N THR A 315 -3.38 -11.83 -3.78
CA THR A 315 -2.67 -10.59 -3.42
C THR A 315 -2.24 -9.83 -4.67
N ASP A 316 -1.83 -10.53 -5.73
CA ASP A 316 -1.46 -9.96 -7.02
C ASP A 316 -2.61 -9.14 -7.63
N HIS A 317 -3.84 -9.68 -7.62
CA HIS A 317 -5.03 -8.97 -8.07
C HIS A 317 -5.29 -7.71 -7.26
N ILE A 318 -5.12 -7.77 -5.94
CA ILE A 318 -5.32 -6.61 -5.05
C ILE A 318 -4.28 -5.53 -5.38
N VAL A 319 -3.00 -5.91 -5.49
CA VAL A 319 -1.91 -4.99 -5.82
C VAL A 319 -2.16 -4.32 -7.18
N LEU A 320 -2.46 -5.11 -8.21
CA LEU A 320 -2.72 -4.61 -9.56
C LEU A 320 -3.96 -3.69 -9.60
N ALA A 321 -5.04 -4.06 -8.91
CA ALA A 321 -6.24 -3.24 -8.79
C ALA A 321 -5.95 -1.88 -8.13
N LEU A 322 -5.19 -1.89 -7.03
CA LEU A 322 -4.78 -0.67 -6.34
C LEU A 322 -3.91 0.18 -7.25
N ILE A 323 -2.86 -0.36 -7.86
CA ILE A 323 -2.00 0.37 -8.81
C ILE A 323 -2.81 0.97 -9.96
N GLY A 324 -3.74 0.20 -10.51
CA GLY A 324 -4.67 0.66 -11.55
C GLY A 324 -5.46 1.89 -11.09
N ALA A 325 -6.00 1.88 -9.86
CA ALA A 325 -6.70 3.02 -9.29
C ALA A 325 -5.77 4.22 -8.99
N PHE A 326 -4.56 3.98 -8.49
CA PHE A 326 -3.56 5.03 -8.23
C PHE A 326 -3.09 5.75 -9.49
N THR A 327 -3.23 5.11 -10.65
CA THR A 327 -2.78 5.63 -11.95
C THR A 327 -3.87 6.29 -12.77
N ILE A 328 -5.10 6.37 -12.26
CA ILE A 328 -6.18 7.16 -12.88
C ILE A 328 -5.70 8.61 -13.07
N ALA A 329 -5.78 9.08 -14.32
CA ALA A 329 -5.35 10.41 -14.73
C ALA A 329 -6.27 11.48 -14.15
N ALA A 330 -5.70 12.61 -13.66
CA ALA A 330 -6.39 13.67 -12.90
C ALA A 330 -7.70 14.19 -13.54
N ASN A 331 -7.74 14.31 -14.87
CA ASN A 331 -8.90 14.79 -15.62
C ASN A 331 -9.35 13.74 -16.65
N PRO A 332 -10.01 12.65 -16.22
CA PRO A 332 -10.45 11.62 -17.14
C PRO A 332 -11.68 12.11 -17.92
N SER A 333 -11.74 11.80 -19.22
CA SER A 333 -12.92 12.06 -20.02
C SER A 333 -14.10 11.16 -19.57
N LEU A 334 -15.33 11.56 -19.87
CA LEU A 334 -16.52 10.76 -19.54
C LEU A 334 -16.44 9.32 -20.09
N THR A 335 -15.84 9.15 -21.28
CA THR A 335 -15.59 7.83 -21.87
C THR A 335 -14.67 6.99 -21.00
N VAL A 336 -13.57 7.57 -20.51
CA VAL A 336 -12.63 6.88 -19.62
C VAL A 336 -13.31 6.51 -18.30
N ILE A 337 -14.15 7.39 -17.74
CA ILE A 337 -14.92 7.09 -16.53
C ILE A 337 -15.85 5.89 -16.74
N ARG A 338 -16.58 5.84 -17.86
CA ARG A 338 -17.45 4.71 -18.21
C ARG A 338 -16.67 3.42 -18.38
N LEU A 339 -15.50 3.48 -19.01
CA LEU A 339 -14.61 2.33 -19.16
C LEU A 339 -14.10 1.82 -17.82
N TYR A 340 -13.74 2.69 -16.87
CA TYR A 340 -13.36 2.27 -15.52
C TYR A 340 -14.52 1.65 -14.76
N ALA A 341 -15.73 2.19 -14.87
CA ALA A 341 -16.91 1.60 -14.25
C ALA A 341 -17.18 0.19 -14.80
N LEU A 342 -17.07 0.00 -16.12
CA LEU A 342 -17.19 -1.32 -16.75
C LEU A 342 -16.06 -2.27 -16.30
N ALA A 343 -14.82 -1.80 -16.30
CA ALA A 343 -13.65 -2.58 -15.87
C ALA A 343 -13.81 -3.07 -14.43
N VAL A 344 -14.33 -2.21 -13.54
CA VAL A 344 -14.65 -2.57 -12.16
C VAL A 344 -15.68 -3.70 -12.10
N VAL A 345 -16.78 -3.60 -12.84
CA VAL A 345 -17.83 -4.64 -12.84
C VAL A 345 -17.27 -5.98 -13.32
N ILE A 346 -16.47 -5.95 -14.39
CA ILE A 346 -15.78 -7.14 -14.90
C ILE A 346 -14.83 -7.69 -13.83
N GLN A 347 -14.08 -6.83 -13.15
CA GLN A 347 -13.12 -7.24 -12.13
C GLN A 347 -13.78 -7.93 -10.93
N VAL A 348 -14.93 -7.42 -10.47
CA VAL A 348 -15.69 -8.06 -9.39
C VAL A 348 -16.20 -9.43 -9.83
N GLY A 349 -16.73 -9.54 -11.06
CA GLY A 349 -17.20 -10.81 -11.62
C GLY A 349 -16.08 -11.84 -11.84
N LEU A 350 -14.92 -11.43 -12.35
CA LEU A 350 -13.75 -12.30 -12.47
C LEU A 350 -13.21 -12.70 -11.09
N GLY A 351 -13.18 -11.74 -10.16
CA GLY A 351 -12.75 -11.97 -8.78
C GLY A 351 -13.65 -12.95 -8.02
N SER A 352 -14.93 -13.12 -8.39
CA SER A 352 -15.78 -14.16 -7.80
C SER A 352 -15.61 -15.53 -8.44
N VAL A 353 -15.14 -15.62 -9.68
CA VAL A 353 -14.85 -16.90 -10.36
C VAL A 353 -13.49 -17.47 -9.91
N LEU A 354 -12.52 -16.58 -9.67
CA LEU A 354 -11.18 -16.95 -9.23
C LEU A 354 -11.09 -17.19 -7.71
N ALA A 355 -12.15 -16.83 -6.98
CA ALA A 355 -12.20 -16.90 -5.53
C ALA A 355 -12.65 -18.27 -5.02
#